data_AF-A0A8S2WTZ1-F1
#
_entry.id   AF-A0A8S2WTZ1-F1
#
_cell.length_a   1.000
_cell.length_b   1.000
_cell.length_c   1.000
_cell.angle_alpha   90.00
_cell.angle_beta   90.00
_cell.angle_gamma   90.00
#
_symmetry.space_group_name_H-M   'P 1'
#
loop_
_entity.id
_entity.type
_entity.pdbx_description
1 polymer ?
#
loop_
_entity_poly.entity_id
_entity_poly.type
_entity_poly.pdbx_seq_one_letter_code
_entity_poly.pdbx_strand_id
1 'polypeptide(L)'
;KGSRIIPLLSYANPPDESKFKELNTFDFRLNNYIVPPNDTTYHCKIYKIPTYKEKRHAIAHKMLIDDENRDLVHHLLIYECDPSAMFDDKNLPDDVCDNIYGLLQLCMSNIATGWAVGGDVMVEFTPEAGYPVGGDFPVKYYLIQMHYDNPKLIS
;
A
#
# COMPACT_ATOMS: atom_id res chain seq x y z
N LYS A 1 3.42 33.03 12.51
CA LYS A 1 4.26 32.64 11.35
C LYS A 1 3.98 31.19 11.05
N GLY A 2 3.74 30.82 9.79
CA GLY A 2 3.55 29.44 9.36
C GLY A 2 4.15 29.26 7.96
N SER A 3 4.38 28.01 7.56
CA SER A 3 4.87 27.64 6.23
C SER A 3 3.97 26.56 5.63
N ARG A 4 3.90 26.51 4.31
CA ARG A 4 3.17 25.48 3.55
C ARG A 4 4.05 25.06 2.36
N ILE A 5 4.16 23.75 2.15
CA ILE A 5 4.83 23.18 0.98
C ILE A 5 3.79 23.07 -0.13
N ILE A 6 4.14 23.57 -1.31
CA ILE A 6 3.36 23.41 -2.54
C ILE A 6 4.32 23.16 -3.71
N PRO A 7 3.97 22.29 -4.67
CA PRO A 7 4.71 22.21 -5.92
C PRO A 7 4.51 23.51 -6.70
N LEU A 8 5.61 24.21 -7.02
CA LEU A 8 5.57 25.47 -7.79
C LEU A 8 5.19 25.24 -9.26
N LEU A 9 5.53 24.06 -9.78
CA LEU A 9 5.19 23.60 -11.12
C LEU A 9 4.33 22.34 -10.97
N SER A 10 3.02 22.49 -10.78
CA SER A 10 2.11 21.34 -10.73
C SER A 10 1.64 20.98 -12.14
N TYR A 11 1.86 19.73 -12.56
CA TYR A 11 1.32 19.23 -13.82
C TYR A 11 -0.06 18.55 -13.68
N ALA A 12 -0.59 18.39 -12.47
CA ALA A 12 -1.78 17.58 -12.24
C ALA A 12 -2.86 18.35 -11.50
N ASN A 13 -4.02 18.50 -12.13
CA ASN A 13 -5.25 18.50 -11.36
C ASN A 13 -5.34 17.16 -10.63
N PRO A 14 -5.92 17.11 -9.42
CA PRO A 14 -6.17 15.83 -8.76
C PRO A 14 -6.96 14.90 -9.71
N PRO A 15 -6.67 13.59 -9.71
CA PRO A 15 -7.39 12.64 -10.55
C PRO A 15 -8.90 12.77 -10.36
N ASP A 16 -9.64 12.78 -11.47
CA ASP A 16 -11.10 12.80 -11.41
C ASP A 16 -11.61 11.43 -11.00
N GLU A 17 -11.97 11.29 -9.71
CA GLU A 17 -12.47 10.04 -9.13
C GLU A 17 -13.69 9.48 -9.87
N SER A 18 -14.47 10.32 -10.57
CA SER A 18 -15.66 9.88 -11.30
C SER A 18 -15.32 8.91 -12.45
N LYS A 19 -14.12 9.01 -13.03
CA LYS A 19 -13.64 8.12 -14.10
C LYS A 19 -13.48 6.67 -13.65
N PHE A 20 -13.27 6.43 -12.36
CA PHE A 20 -12.97 5.09 -11.84
C PHE A 20 -14.21 4.40 -11.23
N LYS A 21 -15.38 5.06 -11.21
CA LYS A 21 -16.61 4.53 -10.59
C LYS A 21 -17.09 3.20 -11.19
N GLU A 22 -16.81 2.98 -12.47
CA GLU A 22 -17.23 1.76 -13.18
C GLU A 22 -16.14 0.68 -13.20
N LEU A 23 -14.98 0.94 -12.59
CA LEU A 23 -13.89 -0.01 -12.54
C LEU A 23 -13.98 -0.91 -11.31
N ASN A 24 -13.45 -2.11 -11.44
CA ASN A 24 -13.25 -3.01 -10.31
C ASN A 24 -12.14 -2.47 -9.42
N THR A 25 -12.42 -2.31 -8.12
CA THR A 25 -11.42 -1.97 -7.10
C THR A 25 -11.15 -3.17 -6.20
N PHE A 26 -9.97 -3.18 -5.59
CA PHE A 26 -9.63 -4.13 -4.54
C PHE A 26 -8.87 -3.40 -3.44
N ASP A 27 -9.28 -3.62 -2.21
CA ASP A 27 -8.75 -2.91 -1.06
C ASP A 27 -7.84 -3.81 -0.23
N PHE A 28 -6.69 -3.28 0.15
CA PHE A 28 -5.85 -3.87 1.18
C PHE A 28 -5.96 -3.02 2.45
N ARG A 29 -6.58 -3.56 3.51
CA ARG A 29 -6.85 -2.83 4.75
C ARG A 29 -6.27 -3.51 5.97
N LEU A 30 -5.53 -2.77 6.77
CA LEU A 30 -5.05 -3.18 8.10
C LEU A 30 -6.16 -2.89 9.12
N ASN A 31 -7.21 -3.71 9.12
CA ASN A 31 -8.36 -3.49 10.00
C ASN A 31 -8.01 -3.86 11.45
N ASN A 32 -8.43 -3.02 12.40
CA ASN A 32 -8.34 -3.26 13.84
C ASN A 32 -6.92 -3.49 14.38
N TYR A 33 -5.89 -3.02 13.68
CA TYR A 33 -4.53 -3.02 14.23
C TYR A 33 -4.42 -1.93 15.30
N ILE A 34 -4.04 -2.32 16.51
CA ILE A 34 -3.76 -1.39 17.61
C ILE A 34 -2.27 -1.05 17.53
N VAL A 35 -1.97 0.20 17.19
CA VAL A 35 -0.59 0.69 17.13
C VAL A 35 -0.01 0.68 18.55
N PRO A 36 1.10 -0.01 18.80
CA PRO A 36 1.70 -0.02 20.13
C PRO A 36 2.24 1.37 20.49
N PRO A 37 2.35 1.69 21.80
CA PRO A 37 2.87 2.97 22.27
C PRO A 37 4.42 3.03 22.18
N ASN A 38 4.94 2.74 20.99
CA ASN A 38 6.35 2.87 20.62
C ASN A 38 6.51 4.05 19.68
N ASP A 39 7.65 4.75 19.75
CA ASP A 39 7.94 5.93 18.91
C ASP A 39 7.80 5.62 17.41
N THR A 40 8.21 4.42 17.00
CA THR A 40 8.11 3.93 15.62
C THR A 40 7.63 2.49 15.61
N THR A 41 6.68 2.19 14.72
CA THR A 41 6.21 0.82 14.48
C THR A 41 6.11 0.53 12.99
N TYR A 42 6.74 -0.56 12.55
CA TYR A 42 6.52 -1.12 11.23
C TYR A 42 5.64 -2.36 11.37
N HIS A 43 4.46 -2.29 10.77
CA HIS A 43 3.52 -3.40 10.73
C HIS A 43 3.44 -3.97 9.31
N CYS A 44 3.53 -5.29 9.19
CA CYS A 44 3.62 -5.97 7.92
C CYS A 44 2.52 -7.02 7.80
N LYS A 45 1.85 -7.01 6.65
CA LYS A 45 0.81 -7.98 6.34
C LYS A 45 0.90 -8.49 4.91
N ILE A 46 0.77 -9.80 4.76
CA ILE A 46 0.66 -10.45 3.45
C ILE A 46 -0.79 -10.42 3.00
N TYR A 47 -0.98 -10.08 1.73
CA TYR A 47 -2.27 -10.15 1.05
C TYR A 47 -2.14 -10.98 -0.21
N LYS A 48 -3.15 -11.81 -0.47
CA LYS A 48 -3.32 -12.41 -1.79
C LYS A 48 -3.85 -11.36 -2.76
N ILE A 49 -3.22 -11.26 -3.92
CA ILE A 49 -3.67 -10.33 -4.95
C ILE A 49 -4.82 -10.94 -5.78
N PRO A 50 -5.73 -10.13 -6.34
CA PRO A 50 -6.78 -10.62 -7.22
C PRO A 50 -6.20 -11.39 -8.42
N THR A 51 -6.80 -12.54 -8.72
CA THR A 51 -6.44 -13.32 -9.91
C THR A 51 -7.52 -13.19 -10.97
N TYR A 52 -7.08 -12.97 -12.21
CA TYR A 52 -7.95 -12.93 -13.39
C TYR A 52 -7.40 -13.89 -14.43
N LYS A 53 -8.29 -14.55 -15.19
CA LYS A 53 -7.89 -15.45 -16.27
C LYS A 53 -7.12 -14.71 -17.38
N GLU A 54 -7.52 -13.46 -17.65
CA GLU A 54 -6.89 -12.58 -18.62
C GLU A 54 -6.06 -11.51 -17.92
N LYS A 55 -5.00 -11.04 -18.59
CA LYS A 55 -4.18 -9.94 -18.09
C LYS A 55 -5.00 -8.65 -18.03
N ARG A 56 -4.98 -8.00 -16.87
CA ARG A 56 -5.55 -6.67 -16.63
C ARG A 56 -4.47 -5.72 -16.14
N HIS A 57 -4.80 -4.44 -16.02
CA HIS A 57 -3.92 -3.45 -15.42
C HIS A 57 -4.66 -2.62 -14.38
N ALA A 58 -4.04 -2.43 -13.22
CA ALA A 58 -4.41 -1.35 -12.31
C ALA A 58 -3.91 -0.03 -12.91
N ILE A 59 -4.81 0.94 -13.07
CA ILE A 59 -4.51 2.22 -13.72
C ILE A 59 -4.44 3.39 -12.73
N ALA A 60 -4.80 3.15 -11.47
CA ALA A 60 -4.74 4.11 -10.39
C ALA A 60 -4.61 3.39 -9.06
N HIS A 61 -4.09 4.08 -8.05
CA HIS A 61 -4.14 3.63 -6.66
C HIS A 61 -4.52 4.80 -5.74
N LYS A 62 -5.17 4.47 -4.63
CA LYS A 62 -5.64 5.43 -3.63
C LYS A 62 -5.31 4.94 -2.23
N MET A 63 -4.76 5.84 -1.41
CA MET A 63 -4.58 5.62 0.01
C MET A 63 -5.91 5.74 0.74
N LEU A 64 -6.18 4.74 1.58
CA LEU A 64 -7.33 4.70 2.47
C LEU A 64 -6.81 4.93 3.89
N ILE A 65 -6.98 6.15 4.39
CA ILE A 65 -6.56 6.56 5.73
C ILE A 65 -7.75 7.25 6.39
N ASP A 66 -8.17 6.76 7.54
CA ASP A 66 -9.21 7.40 8.34
C ASP A 66 -8.68 8.71 8.94
N ASP A 67 -9.51 9.75 8.99
CA ASP A 67 -9.08 11.10 9.36
C ASP A 67 -8.51 11.16 10.78
N GLU A 68 -9.04 10.34 11.70
CA GLU A 68 -8.56 10.19 13.07
C GLU A 68 -7.14 9.60 13.18
N ASN A 69 -6.69 8.86 12.17
CA ASN A 69 -5.41 8.13 12.18
C ASN A 69 -4.31 8.85 11.40
N ARG A 70 -4.61 9.97 10.73
CA ARG A 70 -3.66 10.68 9.85
C ARG A 70 -2.38 11.11 10.53
N ASP A 71 -2.43 11.43 11.82
CA ASP A 71 -1.26 11.85 12.59
C ASP A 71 -0.30 10.70 12.91
N LEU A 72 -0.75 9.45 12.81
CA LEU A 72 0.05 8.26 13.09
C LEU A 72 0.66 7.63 11.83
N VAL A 73 -0.06 7.67 10.70
CA VAL A 73 0.37 7.02 9.45
C VAL A 73 1.44 7.86 8.76
N HIS A 74 2.68 7.38 8.73
CA HIS A 74 3.80 8.12 8.13
C HIS A 74 4.08 7.72 6.67
N HIS A 75 4.17 6.42 6.37
CA HIS A 75 4.27 5.93 4.99
C HIS A 75 3.79 4.47 4.86
N LEU A 76 3.50 4.07 3.63
CA LEU A 76 3.12 2.71 3.26
C LEU A 76 3.93 2.26 2.04
N LEU A 77 4.38 1.01 2.04
CA LEU A 77 5.02 0.36 0.90
C LEU A 77 4.29 -0.96 0.58
N ILE A 78 4.09 -1.22 -0.71
CA ILE A 78 3.60 -2.50 -1.22
C ILE A 78 4.72 -3.18 -1.98
N TYR A 79 5.11 -4.35 -1.52
CA TYR A 79 6.14 -5.19 -2.10
C TYR A 79 5.55 -6.38 -2.84
N GLU A 80 6.19 -6.80 -3.92
CA GLU A 80 5.84 -8.04 -4.62
C GLU A 80 6.53 -9.24 -3.98
N CYS A 81 5.76 -10.22 -3.54
CA CYS A 81 6.36 -11.48 -3.11
C CYS A 81 6.90 -12.27 -4.32
N ASP A 82 7.97 -13.02 -4.08
CA ASP A 82 8.57 -13.94 -5.02
C ASP A 82 7.47 -14.87 -5.60
N PRO A 83 7.45 -15.13 -6.91
CA PRO A 83 6.44 -16.00 -7.53
C PRO A 83 6.36 -17.42 -6.95
N SER A 84 7.44 -17.89 -6.32
CA SER A 84 7.53 -19.18 -5.63
C SER A 84 7.03 -19.14 -4.18
N ALA A 85 6.77 -17.96 -3.62
CA ALA A 85 6.22 -17.83 -2.27
C ALA A 85 4.82 -18.47 -2.19
N MET A 86 4.63 -19.37 -1.23
CA MET A 86 3.36 -20.04 -0.97
C MET A 86 2.97 -19.78 0.48
N PHE A 87 1.80 -19.16 0.67
CA PHE A 87 1.20 -18.92 1.98
C PHE A 87 -0.12 -19.69 2.10
N ASP A 88 -0.58 -19.89 3.33
CA ASP A 88 -1.95 -20.34 3.57
C ASP A 88 -2.89 -19.13 3.46
N ASP A 89 -3.71 -19.10 2.40
CA ASP A 89 -4.68 -18.02 2.14
C ASP A 89 -5.64 -17.78 3.33
N LYS A 90 -5.87 -18.79 4.18
CA LYS A 90 -6.75 -18.67 5.34
C LYS A 90 -6.07 -18.04 6.55
N ASN A 91 -4.74 -18.01 6.56
CA ASN A 91 -3.93 -17.52 7.66
C ASN A 91 -2.68 -16.82 7.13
N LEU A 92 -2.91 -15.72 6.42
CA LEU A 92 -1.82 -14.91 5.87
C LEU A 92 -1.06 -14.21 7.01
N PRO A 93 0.28 -14.16 6.96
CA PRO A 93 1.10 -13.48 7.97
C PRO A 93 0.71 -12.02 8.15
N ASP A 94 0.57 -11.62 9.42
CA ASP A 94 0.07 -10.31 9.86
C ASP A 94 0.68 -10.02 11.24
N ASP A 95 1.76 -9.23 11.28
CA ASP A 95 2.50 -8.96 12.52
C ASP A 95 3.39 -7.70 12.38
N VAL A 96 4.03 -7.27 13.47
CA VAL A 96 5.15 -6.34 13.37
C VAL A 96 6.25 -6.94 12.49
N CYS A 97 6.84 -6.11 11.62
CA CYS A 97 7.73 -6.58 10.57
C CYS A 97 8.94 -7.36 11.10
N ASP A 98 9.45 -6.97 12.28
CA ASP A 98 10.59 -7.63 12.93
C ASP A 98 10.32 -9.10 13.27
N ASN A 99 9.07 -9.44 13.64
CA ASN A 99 8.69 -10.82 13.96
C ASN A 99 8.65 -11.72 12.73
N ILE A 100 8.42 -11.14 11.56
CA ILE A 100 8.30 -11.86 10.28
C ILE A 100 9.45 -11.53 9.32
N TYR A 101 10.60 -11.12 9.83
CA TYR A 101 11.75 -10.70 9.02
C TYR A 101 12.20 -11.76 7.99
N GLY A 102 12.06 -13.04 8.32
CA GLY A 102 12.34 -14.13 7.37
C GLY A 102 11.40 -14.13 6.15
N LEU A 103 10.14 -13.72 6.32
CA LEU A 103 9.17 -13.59 5.25
C LEU A 103 9.38 -12.31 4.43
N LEU A 104 9.88 -11.25 5.04
CA LEU A 104 10.20 -10.00 4.34
C LEU A 104 11.15 -10.25 3.16
N GLN A 105 12.15 -11.12 3.35
CA GLN A 105 13.13 -11.47 2.32
C GLN A 105 12.51 -12.13 1.09
N LEU A 106 11.36 -12.79 1.24
CA LEU A 106 10.62 -13.36 0.12
C LEU A 106 9.91 -12.31 -0.71
N CYS A 107 9.76 -11.06 -0.23
CA CYS A 107 8.98 -10.04 -0.92
C CYS A 107 9.72 -8.73 -1.20
N MET A 108 10.74 -8.38 -0.43
CA MET A 108 11.36 -7.05 -0.50
C MET A 108 12.29 -6.82 -1.72
N SER A 109 12.21 -7.65 -2.76
CA SER A 109 13.01 -7.48 -3.99
C SER A 109 12.42 -6.43 -4.93
N ASN A 110 11.09 -6.30 -4.98
CA ASN A 110 10.38 -5.36 -5.87
C ASN A 110 9.33 -4.56 -5.09
N ILE A 111 9.27 -3.25 -5.36
CA ILE A 111 8.24 -2.35 -4.82
C ILE A 111 7.22 -2.09 -5.93
N ALA A 112 5.95 -2.43 -5.67
CA ALA A 112 4.85 -2.17 -6.59
C ALA A 112 4.39 -0.71 -6.52
N THR A 113 4.24 -0.18 -5.31
CA THR A 113 3.93 1.24 -5.07
C THR A 113 4.27 1.63 -3.63
N GLY A 114 4.25 2.94 -3.37
CA GLY A 114 4.42 3.50 -2.04
C GLY A 114 3.72 4.85 -1.91
N TRP A 115 3.44 5.23 -0.67
CA TRP A 115 2.91 6.53 -0.30
C TRP A 115 3.58 7.02 0.97
N ALA A 116 3.76 8.33 1.11
CA ALA A 116 4.25 8.95 2.33
C ALA A 116 3.52 10.29 2.57
N VAL A 117 3.59 10.78 3.82
CA VAL A 117 3.05 12.08 4.20
C VAL A 117 3.46 13.20 3.23
N GLY A 118 2.50 14.04 2.87
CA GLY A 118 2.67 15.10 1.87
C GLY A 118 2.51 14.67 0.41
N GLY A 119 2.47 13.37 0.13
CA GLY A 119 2.11 12.83 -1.18
C GLY A 119 0.59 12.86 -1.42
N ASP A 120 0.20 12.93 -2.70
CA ASP A 120 -1.20 12.84 -3.08
C ASP A 120 -1.79 11.49 -2.66
N VAL A 121 -3.01 11.53 -2.13
CA VAL A 121 -3.70 10.31 -1.67
C VAL A 121 -4.21 9.46 -2.82
N MET A 122 -4.22 9.99 -4.04
CA MET A 122 -4.65 9.28 -5.24
C MET A 122 -3.70 9.59 -6.39
N VAL A 123 -3.26 8.54 -7.07
CA VAL A 123 -2.37 8.62 -8.22
C VAL A 123 -2.98 7.85 -9.36
N GLU A 124 -3.21 8.52 -10.49
CA GLU A 124 -3.57 7.93 -11.77
C GLU A 124 -2.28 7.74 -12.60
N PHE A 125 -2.11 6.56 -13.19
CA PHE A 125 -1.01 6.32 -14.13
C PHE A 125 -1.25 7.03 -15.46
N THR A 126 -0.20 7.22 -16.25
CA THR A 126 -0.36 7.82 -17.58
C THR A 126 -1.21 6.92 -18.49
N PRO A 127 -1.90 7.46 -19.51
CA PRO A 127 -2.78 6.67 -20.38
C PRO A 127 -2.09 5.48 -21.06
N GLU A 128 -0.77 5.53 -21.23
CA GLU A 128 0.05 4.51 -21.88
C GLU A 128 0.57 3.44 -20.89
N ALA A 129 0.31 3.59 -19.60
CA ALA A 129 0.87 2.74 -18.54
C ALA A 129 -0.18 2.20 -17.57
N GLY A 130 0.11 1.04 -17.00
CA GLY A 130 -0.69 0.42 -15.95
C GLY A 130 0.07 -0.72 -15.29
N TYR A 131 -0.27 -1.02 -14.04
CA TYR A 131 0.38 -2.08 -13.27
C TYR A 131 -0.28 -3.44 -13.58
N PRO A 132 0.45 -4.47 -14.02
CA PRO A 132 -0.15 -5.74 -14.44
C PRO A 132 -0.79 -6.49 -13.28
N VAL A 133 -1.96 -7.09 -13.54
CA VAL A 133 -2.68 -7.97 -12.59
C VAL A 133 -3.34 -9.13 -13.36
N GLY A 134 -3.22 -10.35 -12.86
CA GLY A 134 -3.78 -11.55 -13.48
C GLY A 134 -3.12 -11.97 -14.80
N GLY A 135 -3.72 -12.91 -15.52
CA GLY A 135 -3.11 -13.56 -16.68
C GLY A 135 -1.79 -14.25 -16.28
N ASP A 136 -0.73 -14.02 -17.05
CA ASP A 136 0.61 -14.55 -16.80
C ASP A 136 1.43 -13.72 -15.79
N PHE A 137 0.80 -12.78 -15.08
CA PHE A 137 1.49 -12.02 -14.03
C PHE A 137 1.92 -12.96 -12.89
N PRO A 138 3.23 -13.08 -12.60
CA PRO A 138 3.75 -14.19 -11.80
C PRO A 138 3.56 -13.99 -10.29
N VAL A 139 3.32 -12.75 -9.84
CA VAL A 139 3.17 -12.41 -8.43
C VAL A 139 1.78 -12.84 -7.95
N LYS A 140 1.74 -13.47 -6.77
CA LYS A 140 0.49 -13.97 -6.15
C LYS A 140 0.14 -13.26 -4.85
N TYR A 141 1.15 -12.69 -4.21
CA TYR A 141 1.01 -12.05 -2.91
C TYR A 141 1.74 -10.72 -2.91
N TYR A 142 1.16 -9.77 -2.18
CA TYR A 142 1.83 -8.55 -1.78
C TYR A 142 2.14 -8.58 -0.30
N LEU A 143 3.28 -8.01 0.06
CA LEU A 143 3.57 -7.63 1.44
C LEU A 143 3.34 -6.13 1.55
N ILE A 144 2.44 -5.74 2.44
CA ILE A 144 2.20 -4.34 2.76
C ILE A 144 2.91 -4.04 4.06
N GLN A 145 3.81 -3.06 4.02
CA GLN A 145 4.49 -2.51 5.18
C GLN A 145 3.90 -1.13 5.46
N MET A 146 3.28 -0.97 6.63
CA MET A 146 2.83 0.31 7.15
C MET A 146 3.79 0.79 8.22
N HIS A 147 4.26 2.02 8.08
CA HIS A 147 5.04 2.70 9.10
C HIS A 147 4.17 3.70 9.85
N TYR A 148 4.03 3.47 11.16
CA TYR A 148 3.42 4.39 12.10
C TYR A 148 4.51 5.18 12.86
N ASP A 149 4.37 6.50 12.85
CA ASP A 149 5.16 7.44 13.65
C ASP A 149 4.30 7.91 14.83
N ASN A 150 4.68 7.55 16.06
CA ASN A 150 3.87 7.75 17.26
C ASN A 150 4.66 8.47 18.38
N PRO A 151 5.07 9.73 18.16
CA PRO A 151 5.89 10.48 19.12
C PRO A 151 5.17 10.81 20.43
N LYS A 152 3.83 10.67 20.45
CA LYS A 152 2.99 10.87 21.64
C LYS A 152 2.77 9.57 22.43
N LEU A 153 3.25 8.43 21.92
CA LEU A 153 3.12 7.11 22.52
C LEU A 153 1.65 6.77 22.88
N ILE A 154 0.71 7.15 22.02
CA ILE A 154 -0.71 6.84 22.18
C ILE A 154 -1.01 5.39 21.76
N SER A 155 -2.04 4.79 22.34
CA SER A 155 -2.49 3.42 22.05
C SER A 155 -3.90 3.41 21.50
#